data_AF-A0A1Q5E4D4-F1
#
_entry.id   AF-A0A1Q5E4D4-F1
#
_cell.length_a   1.000
_cell.length_b   1.000
_cell.length_c   1.000
_cell.angle_alpha   90.00
_cell.angle_beta   90.00
_cell.angle_gamma   90.00
#
_symmetry.space_group_name_H-M   'P 1'
#
loop_
_entity.id
_entity.type
_entity.pdbx_description
1 polymer ?
#
loop_
_entity_poly.entity_id
_entity_poly.type
_entity_poly.pdbx_seq_one_letter_code
_entity_poly.pdbx_strand_id
1 'polypeptide(L)' 'MAGRHRRPPNGEQAALPADVDLRLRAITQGCTVTEEVVATLPGGAHPYAYRTLYRPDGTVDRLLERLAPGPLQPPGLRAD' A
#
# COMPACT_ATOMS: atom_id res chain seq x y z
N MET A 1 31.64 20.77 29.05
CA MET A 1 31.04 21.27 27.81
C MET A 1 29.85 20.39 27.45
N ALA A 2 28.62 20.84 27.71
CA ALA A 2 27.43 20.06 27.36
C ALA A 2 27.11 20.28 25.88
N GLY A 3 27.21 19.22 25.07
CA GLY A 3 26.77 19.22 23.69
C GLY A 3 25.29 19.55 23.65
N ARG A 4 24.95 20.75 23.19
CA ARG A 4 23.56 21.14 22.96
C ARG A 4 23.08 20.39 21.74
N HIS A 5 22.45 19.23 21.95
CA HIS A 5 21.66 18.58 20.91
C HIS A 5 20.61 19.60 20.45
N ARG A 6 20.83 20.20 19.27
CA ARG A 6 19.84 21.08 18.65
C ARG A 6 18.65 20.21 18.26
N ARG A 7 17.50 20.50 18.84
CA ARG A 7 16.22 20.00 18.34
C ARG A 7 16.07 20.50 16.89
N PRO A 8 15.80 19.62 15.91
CA PRO A 8 15.48 20.06 14.55
C PRO A 8 14.30 21.06 14.61
N PRO A 9 14.29 22.09 13.75
CA PRO A 9 13.17 23.03 13.70
C PRO A 9 11.89 22.24 13.44
N ASN A 10 10.92 22.35 14.35
CA ASN A 10 9.58 21.80 14.16
C ASN A 10 9.01 22.41 12.87
N GLY A 11 8.85 21.63 11.80
CA GLY A 11 8.23 22.16 10.59
C GLY A 11 8.32 21.28 9.35
N GLU A 12 9.39 20.53 9.17
CA GLU A 12 9.40 19.49 8.13
C GLU A 12 8.77 18.23 8.73
N GLN A 13 7.43 18.22 8.78
CA GLN A 13 6.72 16.95 8.65
C GLN A 13 7.13 16.42 7.29
N ALA A 14 8.21 15.63 7.24
CA ALA A 14 8.43 14.72 6.13
C ALA A 14 7.11 13.96 6.03
N ALA A 15 6.31 14.26 5.00
CA ALA A 15 5.06 13.59 4.77
C ALA A 15 5.42 12.12 4.61
N LEU A 16 5.26 11.37 5.70
CA LEU A 16 5.51 9.95 5.68
C LEU A 16 4.50 9.40 4.66
N PRO A 17 4.93 8.51 3.76
CA PRO A 17 4.00 7.92 2.83
C PRO A 17 2.87 7.27 3.64
N ALA A 18 1.63 7.37 3.14
CA ALA A 18 0.43 7.01 3.92
C ALA A 18 0.45 5.56 4.45
N ASP A 19 1.24 4.68 3.81
CA ASP A 19 1.49 3.31 4.23
C ASP A 19 2.30 3.20 5.55
N VAL A 20 3.19 4.16 5.83
CA VAL A 20 3.95 4.24 7.09
C VAL A 20 3.02 4.51 8.26
N ASP A 21 2.03 5.39 8.09
CA ASP A 21 1.05 5.67 9.14
C ASP A 21 0.19 4.43 9.45
N LEU A 22 -0.21 3.67 8.43
CA LEU A 22 -0.97 2.43 8.61
C LEU A 22 -0.14 1.32 9.27
N ARG A 23 1.14 1.18 8.90
CA ARG A 23 2.08 0.24 9.53
C ARG A 23 2.33 0.58 10.99
N LEU A 24 2.60 1.85 11.30
CA LEU A 24 2.78 2.31 12.67
C LEU A 24 1.50 2.12 13.49
N ARG A 25 0.34 2.35 12.88
CA ARG A 25 -0.95 2.09 13.52
C ARG A 25 -1.12 0.61 13.87
N ALA A 26 -0.80 -0.32 12.98
CA ALA A 26 -0.88 -1.75 13.26
C ALA A 26 0.00 -2.19 14.43
N ILE A 27 1.23 -1.67 14.50
CA ILE A 27 2.18 -1.94 15.59
C ILE A 27 1.67 -1.37 16.91
N THR A 28 1.27 -0.09 16.91
CA THR A 28 0.83 0.61 18.14
C THR A 28 -0.48 0.09 18.69
N GLN A 29 -1.40 -0.36 17.83
CA GLN A 29 -2.68 -0.94 18.24
C GLN A 29 -2.59 -2.44 18.53
N GLY A 30 -1.49 -3.10 18.17
CA GLY A 30 -1.33 -4.54 18.35
C GLY A 30 -2.28 -5.38 17.49
N CYS A 31 -2.84 -4.81 16.42
CA CYS A 31 -3.82 -5.46 15.55
C CYS A 31 -3.49 -5.26 14.06
N THR A 32 -3.92 -6.19 13.22
CA THR A 32 -3.71 -6.08 11.78
C THR A 32 -4.59 -4.96 11.20
N VAL A 33 -3.97 -4.03 10.47
CA VAL A 33 -4.68 -3.01 9.70
C VAL A 33 -4.71 -3.46 8.24
N THR A 34 -5.88 -3.36 7.61
CA THR A 34 -6.05 -3.74 6.19
C THR A 34 -6.42 -2.51 5.37
N GLU A 35 -5.78 -2.37 4.22
CA GLU A 35 -6.11 -1.39 3.19
C GLU A 35 -6.53 -2.15 1.92
N GLU A 36 -7.68 -1.82 1.36
CA GLU A 36 -8.24 -2.45 0.16
C GLU A 36 -8.61 -1.39 -0.87
N VAL A 37 -8.17 -1.58 -2.09
CA VAL A 37 -8.45 -0.70 -3.23
C VAL A 37 -8.80 -1.54 -4.44
N VAL A 38 -9.85 -1.17 -5.15
CA VAL A 38 -10.16 -1.74 -6.47
C VAL A 38 -9.75 -0.73 -7.53
N ALA A 39 -8.92 -1.16 -8.48
CA ALA A 39 -8.48 -0.33 -9.59
C ALA A 39 -8.48 -1.10 -10.90
N THR A 40 -8.82 -0.37 -11.97
CA THR A 40 -8.62 -0.82 -13.35
C THR A 40 -7.37 -0.14 -13.89
N LEU A 41 -6.44 -0.92 -14.44
CA LEU A 41 -5.23 -0.36 -15.04
C LEU A 41 -5.60 0.48 -16.28
N PRO A 42 -4.88 1.58 -16.57
CA PRO A 42 -5.09 2.34 -17.81
C PRO A 42 -4.97 1.43 -19.04
N GLY A 43 -6.01 1.40 -19.88
CA GLY A 43 -6.08 0.51 -21.05
C GLY A 43 -6.40 -0.96 -20.75
N GLY A 44 -6.61 -1.32 -19.48
CA GLY A 44 -7.02 -2.65 -19.06
C GLY A 44 -8.53 -2.82 -19.04
N ALA A 45 -9.00 -4.02 -19.38
CA ALA A 45 -10.42 -4.39 -19.37
C ALA A 45 -10.88 -5.02 -18.04
N HIS A 46 -9.96 -5.30 -17.12
CA HIS A 46 -10.24 -6.07 -15.91
C HIS A 46 -9.97 -5.26 -14.65
N PRO A 47 -10.91 -5.23 -13.69
CA PRO A 47 -10.68 -4.68 -12.37
C PRO A 47 -9.81 -5.62 -11.52
N TYR A 48 -8.96 -5.02 -10.69
CA TYR A 48 -8.09 -5.71 -9.74
C TYR A 48 -8.35 -5.20 -8.33
N ALA A 49 -8.42 -6.11 -7.36
CA ALA A 49 -8.34 -5.79 -5.94
C ALA A 49 -6.88 -5.82 -5.49
N TYR A 50 -6.44 -4.73 -4.89
CA TYR A 50 -5.18 -4.58 -4.19
C TYR A 50 -5.49 -4.60 -2.70
N ARG A 51 -4.88 -5.53 -1.97
CA ARG A 51 -5.03 -5.64 -0.52
C ARG A 51 -3.66 -5.58 0.13
N THR A 52 -3.49 -4.64 1.05
CA THR A 52 -2.30 -4.54 1.90
C THR A 52 -2.68 -4.87 3.34
N LEU A 53 -2.01 -5.84 3.94
CA LEU A 53 -2.15 -6.16 5.35
C LEU A 53 -0.91 -5.70 6.11
N TYR A 54 -1.10 -4.78 7.04
CA TYR A 54 -0.08 -4.28 7.96
C TYR A 54 -0.21 -5.05 9.27
N ARG A 55 0.80 -5.86 9.62
CA ARG A 55 0.77 -6.72 10.81
C ARG A 55 1.41 -6.04 12.03
N PRO A 56 1.03 -6.45 13.26
CA PRO A 56 1.60 -5.90 14.49
C PRO A 56 3.10 -6.14 14.68
N ASP A 57 3.65 -7.19 14.07
CA ASP A 57 5.09 -7.49 14.06
C ASP A 57 5.87 -6.63 13.06
N GLY A 58 5.18 -5.73 12.36
CA GLY A 58 5.74 -4.86 11.35
C GLY A 58 5.88 -5.50 9.98
N THR A 59 5.47 -6.75 9.74
CA THR A 59 5.41 -7.28 8.37
C THR A 59 4.28 -6.66 7.56
N VAL A 60 4.47 -6.62 6.24
CA VAL A 60 3.50 -6.07 5.29
C VAL A 60 3.29 -7.09 4.17
N ASP A 61 2.07 -7.62 4.08
CA ASP A 61 1.67 -8.51 3.00
C ASP A 61 0.92 -7.72 1.93
N ARG A 62 1.25 -7.93 0.66
CA ARG A 62 0.57 -7.31 -0.49
C ARG A 62 -0.01 -8.39 -1.39
N LEU A 63 -1.31 -8.30 -1.65
CA LEU A 63 -2.05 -9.21 -2.51
C LEU A 63 -2.64 -8.43 -3.69
N LEU A 64 -2.57 -9.06 -4.87
CA LEU A 64 -3.23 -8.62 -6.08
C LEU A 64 -4.17 -9.72 -6.56
N GLU A 65 -5.46 -9.41 -6.68
CA GLU A 65 -6.48 -10.33 -7.17
C GLU A 65 -7.19 -9.72 -8.38
N ARG A 66 -7.35 -10.50 -9.46
CA ARG A 66 -8.18 -10.10 -10.60
C ARG A 66 -9.63 -10.45 -10.30
N LEU A 67 -10.51 -9.45 -10.27
CA LEU A 67 -11.92 -9.64 -9.87
C LEU A 67 -12.80 -10.19 -11.01
N ALA A 68 -12.32 -10.13 -12.25
CA ALA A 68 -13.05 -10.63 -13.42
C ALA A 68 -12.48 -11.99 -13.91
N PRO A 69 -13.32 -13.04 -14.02
CA PRO A 69 -12.94 -14.29 -14.68
C PRO A 69 -12.91 -14.07 -16.20
N GLY A 70 -11.89 -14.62 -16.85
CA GLY A 70 -11.67 -14.49 -18.30
C GLY A 70 -10.21 -14.79 -18.66
N PRO A 71 -9.93 -15.22 -19.91
CA PRO A 71 -8.56 -15.46 -20.36
C PRO A 71 -7.77 -14.16 -20.31
N LEU A 72 -6.50 -14.24 -19.91
CA LEU A 72 -5.54 -13.15 -20.09
C LEU A 72 -5.32 -13.00 -21.59
N GLN A 73 -6.09 -12.13 -22.26
CA GLN A 73 -5.77 -11.75 -23.63
C GLN A 73 -4.68 -10.66 -23.57
N PRO A 74 -3.47 -10.93 -24.08
CA PRO A 74 -2.47 -9.89 -24.19
C PRO A 74 -2.98 -8.78 -25.13
N PRO A 75 -2.61 -7.52 -24.88
CA PRO A 75 -2.99 -6.42 -25.75
C PRO A 75 -2.50 -6.69 -27.17
N GLY A 76 -3.41 -6.72 -28.16
CA GLY A 76 -3.08 -6.84 -29.58
C GLY A 76 -3.45 -8.14 -30.28
N LEU A 77 -3.88 -9.19 -29.54
CA LEU A 77 -4.41 -10.41 -30.15
C LEU A 77 -5.92 -10.27 -30.33
N ARG A 78 -6.36 -9.77 -31.49
CA ARG A 78 -7.74 -9.93 -31.93
C ARG A 78 -7.95 -11.41 -32.25
N ALA A 79 -8.96 -12.02 -31.64
CA ALA A 79 -9.49 -13.28 -32.13
C ALA A 79 -10.30 -12.96 -33.38
N ASP A 80 -9.84 -13.45 -34.53
CA ASP A 80 -10.59 -13.49 -35.79
C ASP A 80 -11.83 -14.37 -35.66
#